data_AF-A0AA40HEW9-F1
#
_entry.id   AF-A0AA40HEW9-F1
#
_cell.length_a   1.000
_cell.length_b   1.000
_cell.length_c   1.000
_cell.angle_alpha   90.00
_cell.angle_beta   90.00
_cell.angle_gamma   90.00
#
_symmetry.space_group_name_H-M   'P 1'
#
loop_
_entity.id
_entity.type
_entity.pdbx_description
1 polymer ?
#
loop_
_entity_poly.entity_id
_entity_poly.type
_entity_poly.pdbx_seq_one_letter_code
_entity_poly.pdbx_strand_id
1 'polypeptide(L)'
;MEHPGSQGQTGSSCQPLDDEGALLALQSQVACLEEENRDFLAALEDAMEQNKLQTSVELLDGRYGIDSVHSKRQALFPVGTESGLPDENAPEPRVTLQVGGKPVSFLVDTGAAYSVLTEPMGPVTSKKTSVQGATGQIACFP
;
A
#
# COMPACT_ATOMS: atom_id res chain seq x y z
N MET A 1 61.53 2.58 27.51
CA MET A 1 60.18 2.04 27.67
C MET A 1 59.23 2.98 26.94
N GLU A 2 58.40 2.43 26.05
CA GLU A 2 57.12 2.99 25.56
C GLU A 2 57.17 4.20 24.57
N HIS A 3 57.26 3.90 23.26
CA HIS A 3 56.27 4.11 22.15
C HIS A 3 55.47 5.45 21.98
N PRO A 4 54.85 5.73 20.79
CA PRO A 4 55.28 6.80 19.87
C PRO A 4 54.20 7.88 19.62
N GLY A 5 54.56 8.99 18.98
CA GLY A 5 53.66 10.13 18.71
C GLY A 5 53.66 10.57 17.24
N SER A 6 52.68 10.05 16.50
CA SER A 6 51.95 10.62 15.35
C SER A 6 52.64 11.47 14.28
N GLN A 7 52.65 10.90 13.07
CA GLN A 7 52.20 11.49 11.79
C GLN A 7 52.38 13.01 11.56
N GLY A 8 53.30 13.33 10.65
CA GLY A 8 53.31 14.59 9.90
C GLY A 8 53.83 14.33 8.49
N GLN A 9 52.94 14.54 7.51
CA GLN A 9 53.14 14.86 6.07
C GLN A 9 54.47 14.42 5.42
N THR A 10 54.45 13.68 4.32
CA THR A 10 54.15 14.27 3.01
C THR A 10 53.77 13.15 2.03
N GLY A 11 52.47 12.88 1.94
CA GLY A 11 51.90 12.13 0.83
C GLY A 11 51.92 13.01 -0.41
N SER A 12 52.76 12.59 -1.35
CA SER A 12 52.88 13.01 -2.75
C SER A 12 51.75 13.89 -3.30
N SER A 13 52.17 15.07 -3.79
CA SER A 13 51.49 15.89 -4.79
C SER A 13 50.71 15.05 -5.80
N CYS A 14 49.39 15.20 -5.82
CA CYS A 14 48.57 14.91 -7.00
C CYS A 14 47.82 16.19 -7.35
N GLN A 15 48.11 16.68 -8.55
CA GLN A 15 47.71 17.96 -9.12
C GLN A 15 46.19 18.13 -9.16
N PRO A 16 45.66 19.37 -9.28
CA PRO A 16 44.25 19.57 -9.58
C PRO A 16 43.94 18.79 -10.86
N LEU A 17 43.12 17.75 -10.77
CA LEU A 17 42.68 17.03 -11.95
C LEU A 17 41.88 18.05 -12.76
N ASP A 18 42.39 18.36 -13.95
CA ASP A 18 41.78 19.31 -14.87
C ASP A 18 40.27 19.04 -14.98
N ASP A 19 39.44 20.08 -15.09
CA ASP A 19 37.97 19.99 -15.09
C ASP A 19 37.43 18.93 -16.07
N GLU A 20 38.20 18.58 -17.10
CA GLU A 20 37.92 17.52 -18.09
C GLU A 20 38.02 16.10 -17.51
N GLY A 21 38.98 15.84 -16.62
CA GLY A 21 39.14 14.55 -15.93
C GLY A 21 38.05 14.31 -14.87
N ALA A 22 37.62 15.38 -14.20
CA ALA A 22 36.47 15.33 -13.29
C ALA A 22 35.16 15.06 -14.05
N LEU A 23 35.01 15.66 -15.25
CA LEU A 23 33.86 15.42 -16.10
C LEU A 23 33.81 13.99 -16.64
N LEU A 24 34.95 13.43 -17.05
CA LEU A 24 35.05 12.02 -17.47
C LEU A 24 34.75 11.04 -16.32
N ALA A 25 35.21 11.34 -15.11
CA ALA A 25 34.88 10.55 -13.92
C ALA A 25 33.38 10.61 -13.60
N LEU A 26 32.77 11.78 -13.73
CA LEU A 26 31.34 11.97 -13.50
C LEU A 26 30.49 11.28 -14.59
N GLN A 27 30.91 11.35 -15.86
CA GLN A 27 30.24 10.62 -16.95
C GLN A 27 30.35 9.11 -16.78
N SER A 28 31.51 8.61 -16.36
CA SER A 28 31.69 7.20 -16.01
C SER A 28 30.80 6.79 -14.85
N GLN A 29 30.68 7.62 -13.81
CA GLN A 29 29.79 7.37 -12.68
C GLN A 29 28.31 7.37 -13.10
N VAL A 30 27.90 8.30 -13.95
CA VAL A 30 26.54 8.33 -14.52
C VAL A 30 26.30 7.07 -15.35
N ALA A 31 27.25 6.65 -16.19
CA ALA A 31 27.11 5.43 -16.99
C ALA A 31 26.97 4.17 -16.11
N CYS A 32 27.77 4.04 -15.04
CA CYS A 32 27.64 2.95 -14.08
C CYS A 32 26.29 2.98 -13.35
N LEU A 33 25.80 4.15 -12.96
CA LEU A 33 24.51 4.31 -12.30
C LEU A 33 23.33 4.03 -13.25
N GLU A 34 23.44 4.42 -14.51
CA GLU A 34 22.46 4.10 -15.55
C GLU A 34 22.41 2.60 -15.82
N GLU A 35 23.56 1.91 -15.79
CA GLU A 35 23.63 0.47 -15.90
C GLU A 35 23.01 -0.23 -14.68
N GLU A 36 23.32 0.21 -13.46
CA GLU A 36 22.71 -0.32 -12.23
C GLU A 36 21.18 -0.10 -12.23
N ASN A 37 20.72 1.07 -12.66
CA ASN A 37 19.30 1.36 -12.83
C ASN A 37 18.63 0.48 -13.90
N ARG A 38 19.32 0.14 -15.00
CA ARG A 38 18.82 -0.82 -15.99
C ARG A 38 18.69 -2.21 -15.40
N ASP A 39 19.68 -2.66 -14.63
CA ASP A 39 19.67 -3.96 -13.96
C ASP A 39 18.52 -4.07 -12.95
N PHE A 40 18.29 -3.03 -12.14
CA PHE A 40 17.15 -2.96 -11.22
C PHE A 40 15.80 -3.04 -11.95
N LEU A 41 15.64 -2.33 -13.07
CA LEU A 41 14.40 -2.37 -13.85
C LEU A 41 14.16 -3.75 -14.48
N ALA A 42 15.22 -4.39 -14.99
CA ALA A 42 15.14 -5.76 -15.52
C ALA A 42 14.77 -6.77 -14.42
N ALA A 43 15.37 -6.64 -13.23
CA ALA A 43 15.04 -7.47 -12.08
C ALA A 43 13.59 -7.26 -11.59
N LEU A 44 13.07 -6.03 -11.66
CA LEU A 44 11.68 -5.75 -11.32
C LEU A 44 10.70 -6.35 -12.35
N GLU A 45 11.02 -6.27 -13.65
CA GLU A 45 10.24 -6.90 -14.70
C GLU A 45 10.22 -8.43 -14.56
N ASP A 46 11.38 -9.05 -14.31
CA ASP A 46 11.47 -10.48 -14.02
C ASP A 46 10.70 -10.86 -12.74
N ALA A 47 10.78 -10.06 -11.67
CA ALA A 47 10.00 -10.28 -10.46
C ALA A 47 8.48 -10.14 -10.69
N MET A 48 8.06 -9.19 -11.54
CA MET A 48 6.65 -9.03 -11.94
C MET A 48 6.16 -10.23 -12.79
N GLU A 49 7.00 -10.76 -13.67
CA GLU A 49 6.71 -11.95 -14.47
C GLU A 49 6.66 -13.22 -13.59
N GLN A 50 7.61 -13.37 -12.67
CA GLN A 50 7.65 -14.48 -11.71
C GLN A 50 6.43 -14.50 -10.78
N ASN A 51 5.96 -13.34 -10.30
CA ASN A 51 4.75 -13.27 -9.47
C ASN A 51 3.48 -13.69 -10.23
N LYS A 52 3.40 -13.38 -11.53
CA LYS A 52 2.32 -13.88 -12.41
C LYS A 52 2.36 -15.40 -12.58
N LEU A 53 3.55 -15.99 -12.64
CA LEU A 53 3.71 -17.45 -12.76
C LEU A 53 3.47 -18.17 -11.43
N GLN A 54 3.83 -17.58 -10.29
CA GLN A 54 3.48 -18.11 -8.95
C GLN A 54 1.96 -18.23 -8.78
N THR A 55 1.21 -17.28 -9.33
CA THR A 55 -0.27 -17.34 -9.38
C THR A 55 -0.78 -18.53 -10.21
N SER A 56 -0.02 -19.01 -11.20
CA SER A 56 -0.47 -20.08 -12.10
C SER A 56 -0.10 -21.49 -11.63
N VAL A 57 1.00 -21.65 -10.87
CA VAL A 57 1.49 -22.97 -10.41
C VAL A 57 0.76 -23.44 -9.14
N GLU A 58 0.34 -22.55 -8.24
CA GLU A 58 -0.46 -22.93 -7.06
C GLU A 58 -1.93 -23.28 -7.40
N LEU A 59 -2.41 -22.93 -8.60
CA LEU A 59 -3.77 -23.25 -9.04
C LEU A 59 -3.92 -24.68 -9.60
N LEU A 60 -2.84 -25.46 -9.66
CA LEU A 60 -2.84 -26.83 -10.20
C LEU A 60 -2.74 -27.93 -9.13
N ASP A 61 -2.85 -27.61 -7.82
CA ASP A 61 -3.05 -28.61 -6.76
C ASP A 61 -4.43 -28.50 -6.08
N GLY A 62 -5.44 -28.14 -6.87
CA GLY A 62 -6.69 -28.91 -6.98
C GLY A 62 -7.40 -29.49 -5.75
N ARG A 63 -7.36 -28.91 -4.54
CA ARG A 63 -8.21 -29.35 -3.40
C ARG A 63 -8.68 -28.28 -2.40
N TYR A 64 -8.95 -27.05 -2.84
CA TYR A 64 -9.72 -26.09 -2.01
C TYR A 64 -10.83 -25.40 -2.82
N GLY A 65 -11.89 -26.16 -3.13
CA GLY A 65 -13.29 -25.71 -3.06
C GLY A 65 -13.73 -24.38 -3.68
N ILE A 66 -13.20 -23.96 -4.83
CA ILE A 66 -13.68 -22.75 -5.53
C ILE A 66 -15.07 -22.94 -6.18
N ASP A 67 -15.51 -24.19 -6.39
CA ASP A 67 -16.82 -24.50 -6.96
C ASP A 67 -17.98 -23.97 -6.09
N SER A 68 -17.77 -23.87 -4.77
CA SER A 68 -18.76 -23.31 -3.84
C SER A 68 -18.90 -21.78 -3.97
N VAL A 69 -17.79 -21.08 -4.24
CA VAL A 69 -17.78 -19.62 -4.38
C VAL A 69 -18.39 -19.19 -5.72
N HIS A 70 -18.15 -19.96 -6.79
CA HIS A 70 -18.68 -19.63 -8.12
C HIS A 70 -20.20 -19.88 -8.23
N SER A 71 -20.74 -20.87 -7.50
CA SER A 71 -22.18 -21.13 -7.44
C SER A 71 -22.93 -20.00 -6.70
N LYS A 72 -22.38 -19.50 -5.59
CA LYS A 72 -22.96 -18.34 -4.88
C LYS A 72 -22.80 -17.01 -5.62
N ARG A 73 -21.73 -16.83 -6.40
CA ARG A 73 -21.49 -15.60 -7.17
C ARG A 73 -22.44 -15.46 -8.36
N GLN A 74 -22.78 -16.56 -9.03
CA GLN A 74 -23.75 -16.56 -10.13
C GLN A 74 -25.16 -16.15 -9.69
N ALA A 75 -25.50 -16.33 -8.40
CA ALA A 75 -26.78 -15.87 -7.85
C ALA A 75 -26.82 -14.37 -7.54
N LEU A 76 -25.67 -13.67 -7.45
CA LEU A 76 -25.63 -12.26 -7.00
C LEU A 76 -25.47 -11.26 -8.15
N PHE A 77 -25.14 -11.70 -9.36
CA PHE A 77 -24.96 -10.79 -10.50
C PHE A 77 -25.63 -11.35 -11.76
N PRO A 78 -26.94 -11.11 -11.96
CA PRO A 78 -27.54 -11.29 -13.26
C PRO A 78 -26.95 -10.25 -14.21
N VAL A 79 -26.17 -10.70 -15.19
CA VAL A 79 -25.76 -9.86 -16.30
C VAL A 79 -26.98 -9.64 -17.19
N GLY A 80 -27.36 -8.38 -17.36
CA GLY A 80 -28.23 -7.91 -18.44
C GLY A 80 -29.73 -8.04 -18.19
N THR A 81 -30.35 -6.94 -17.78
CA THR A 81 -31.40 -6.32 -18.61
C THR A 81 -31.57 -4.87 -18.18
N GLU A 82 -31.44 -3.98 -19.15
CA GLU A 82 -31.96 -2.62 -19.11
C GLU A 82 -33.34 -2.54 -18.42
N SER A 83 -33.53 -1.49 -17.60
CA SER A 83 -34.75 -1.19 -16.82
C SER A 83 -35.12 -2.15 -15.68
N GLY A 84 -34.50 -1.95 -14.51
CA GLY A 84 -34.92 -2.60 -13.27
C GLY A 84 -34.28 -1.93 -12.05
N LEU A 85 -35.10 -1.61 -11.05
CA LEU A 85 -34.70 -0.98 -9.80
C LEU A 85 -33.56 -1.78 -9.11
N PRO A 86 -32.66 -1.12 -8.36
CA PRO A 86 -31.63 -1.81 -7.59
C PRO A 86 -32.28 -2.88 -6.72
N ASP A 87 -31.67 -4.07 -6.69
CA ASP A 87 -32.11 -5.20 -5.87
C ASP A 87 -32.19 -4.77 -4.40
N GLU A 88 -33.40 -4.43 -3.96
CA GLU A 88 -33.74 -3.98 -2.60
C GLU A 88 -33.56 -5.09 -1.54
N ASN A 89 -33.08 -6.28 -1.95
CA ASN A 89 -32.93 -7.46 -1.10
C ASN A 89 -31.47 -7.87 -0.85
N ALA A 90 -30.49 -7.20 -1.46
CA ALA A 90 -29.09 -7.47 -1.17
C ALA A 90 -28.76 -7.10 0.29
N PRO A 91 -28.17 -8.02 1.08
CA PRO A 91 -27.83 -7.72 2.48
C PRO A 91 -26.77 -6.63 2.54
N GLU A 92 -26.96 -5.65 3.44
CA GLU A 92 -25.99 -4.58 3.65
C GLU A 92 -24.62 -5.15 4.03
N PRO A 93 -23.52 -4.66 3.40
CA PRO A 93 -22.19 -5.13 3.70
C PRO A 93 -21.81 -4.69 5.12
N ARG A 94 -21.71 -5.65 6.05
CA ARG A 94 -21.43 -5.40 7.47
C ARG A 94 -20.22 -6.18 7.95
N VAL A 95 -19.48 -5.60 8.90
CA VAL A 95 -18.34 -6.23 9.58
C VAL A 95 -18.49 -6.09 11.10
N THR A 96 -18.14 -7.14 11.85
CA THR A 96 -18.20 -7.12 13.32
C THR A 96 -16.80 -7.04 13.91
N LEU A 97 -16.54 -6.01 14.72
CA LEU A 97 -15.25 -5.76 15.35
C LEU A 97 -15.41 -5.63 16.88
N GLN A 98 -14.37 -6.00 17.63
CA GLN A 98 -14.33 -5.82 19.09
C GLN A 98 -13.92 -4.39 19.43
N VAL A 99 -14.83 -3.58 19.96
CA VAL A 99 -14.59 -2.19 20.36
C VAL A 99 -14.90 -2.03 21.84
N GLY A 100 -13.91 -1.63 22.64
CA GLY A 100 -14.05 -1.56 24.11
C GLY A 100 -14.42 -2.90 24.76
N GLY A 101 -14.06 -4.02 24.12
CA GLY A 101 -14.39 -5.37 24.60
C GLY A 101 -15.77 -5.90 24.18
N LYS A 102 -16.58 -5.11 23.46
CA LYS A 102 -17.91 -5.52 22.96
C LYS A 102 -17.91 -5.69 21.44
N PRO A 103 -18.57 -6.71 20.88
CA PRO A 103 -18.73 -6.83 19.43
C PRO A 103 -19.67 -5.74 18.91
N VAL A 104 -19.21 -4.97 17.93
CA VAL A 104 -20.00 -3.91 17.27
C VAL A 104 -20.05 -4.20 15.77
N SER A 105 -21.26 -4.18 15.20
CA SER A 105 -21.48 -4.39 13.77
C SER A 105 -21.51 -3.05 13.03
N PHE A 106 -20.56 -2.85 12.12
CA PHE A 106 -20.39 -1.66 11.32
C PHE A 106 -20.87 -1.90 9.89
N LEU A 107 -21.48 -0.88 9.29
CA LEU A 107 -21.64 -0.81 7.84
C LEU A 107 -20.27 -0.58 7.20
N VAL A 108 -19.98 -1.31 6.13
CA VAL A 108 -18.78 -1.08 5.31
C VAL A 108 -19.06 0.11 4.41
N ASP A 109 -18.76 1.32 4.89
CA ASP A 109 -18.93 2.57 4.17
C ASP A 109 -17.57 3.06 3.63
N THR A 110 -17.32 2.84 2.34
CA THR A 110 -16.11 3.32 1.66
C THR A 110 -16.12 4.83 1.39
N GLY A 111 -17.26 5.50 1.58
CA GLY A 111 -17.40 6.96 1.44
C GLY A 111 -17.07 7.72 2.73
N ALA A 112 -16.98 7.05 3.87
CA ALA A 112 -16.62 7.66 5.14
C ALA A 112 -15.11 7.78 5.31
N ALA A 113 -14.63 8.97 5.70
CA ALA A 113 -13.21 9.20 5.99
C ALA A 113 -12.77 8.58 7.33
N TYR A 114 -13.70 8.40 8.26
CA TYR A 114 -13.46 7.86 9.59
C TYR A 114 -14.55 6.86 9.97
N SER A 115 -14.19 5.85 10.76
CA SER A 115 -15.18 4.97 11.38
C SER A 115 -15.98 5.74 12.44
N VAL A 116 -17.28 5.50 12.48
CA VAL A 116 -18.20 6.21 13.38
C VAL A 116 -18.91 5.20 14.28
N LEU A 117 -19.06 5.57 15.55
CA LEU A 117 -19.93 4.89 16.50
C LEU A 117 -21.15 5.76 16.75
N THR A 118 -22.33 5.15 16.74
CA THR A 118 -23.59 5.85 17.06
C THR A 118 -23.74 6.08 18.57
N GLU A 119 -23.04 5.29 19.39
CA GLU A 119 -23.06 5.38 20.85
C GLU A 119 -21.63 5.38 21.40
N PRO A 120 -21.32 6.23 22.40
CA PRO A 120 -20.01 6.23 23.02
C PRO A 120 -19.78 4.94 23.83
N MET A 121 -18.66 4.25 23.56
CA MET A 121 -18.26 3.02 24.24
C MET A 121 -17.32 3.28 25.44
N GLY A 122 -17.37 4.47 26.02
CA GLY A 122 -16.51 4.90 27.13
C GLY A 122 -16.38 6.41 27.24
N PRO A 123 -15.44 6.90 28.06
CA PRO A 123 -15.14 8.33 28.17
C PRO A 123 -14.75 8.92 26.81
N VAL A 124 -15.41 10.01 26.43
CA VAL A 124 -15.11 10.75 25.19
C VAL A 124 -14.11 11.86 25.50
N THR A 125 -13.25 12.15 24.53
CA THR A 125 -12.34 13.30 24.62
C THR A 125 -13.10 14.62 24.63
N SER A 126 -12.47 15.72 25.04
CA SER A 126 -13.06 17.06 24.94
C SER A 126 -12.88 17.69 23.54
N LYS A 127 -12.21 16.99 22.62
CA LYS A 127 -11.85 17.50 21.29
C LYS A 127 -13.02 17.39 20.31
N LYS A 128 -13.62 18.53 19.98
CA LYS A 128 -14.68 18.58 18.98
C LYS A 128 -14.16 18.39 17.55
N THR A 129 -14.91 17.64 16.74
CA THR A 129 -14.66 17.39 15.32
C THR A 129 -15.90 17.75 14.49
N SER A 130 -15.70 18.50 13.40
CA SER A 130 -16.76 18.79 12.43
C SER A 130 -16.86 17.69 11.38
N VAL A 131 -18.06 17.19 11.13
CA VAL A 131 -18.34 16.12 10.16
C VAL A 131 -19.36 16.63 9.14
N GLN A 132 -19.08 16.42 7.85
CA GLN A 132 -20.00 16.72 6.76
C GLN A 132 -20.55 15.41 6.18
N GLY A 133 -21.88 15.28 6.17
CA GLY A 133 -22.55 14.13 5.56
C GLY A 133 -22.87 14.34 4.07
N ALA A 134 -23.48 13.32 3.46
CA ALA A 134 -23.93 13.38 2.06
C ALA A 134 -24.93 14.51 1.78
N THR A 135 -25.66 14.98 2.79
CA THR A 135 -26.58 16.13 2.68
C THR A 135 -25.87 17.48 2.63
N GLY A 136 -24.54 17.52 2.79
CA GLY A 136 -23.73 18.74 2.81
C GLY A 136 -23.79 19.53 4.13
N GLN A 137 -24.62 19.11 5.10
CA GLN A 137 -24.68 19.75 6.41
C GLN A 137 -23.47 19.37 7.25
N ILE A 138 -22.88 20.37 7.92
CA ILE A 138 -21.77 20.19 8.85
C ILE A 138 -22.32 20.15 10.28
N ALA A 139 -22.01 19.08 11.01
CA ALA A 139 -22.33 18.93 12.41
C ALA A 139 -21.05 18.78 13.25
N CYS A 140 -21.02 19.40 14.43
CA CYS A 140 -19.88 19.33 15.34
C CYS A 140 -20.15 18.31 16.45
N PHE A 141 -19.30 17.29 16.54
CA PHE A 141 -19.37 16.24 17.55
C PHE A 141 -18.22 16.36 18.56
N PRO A 142 -18.42 15.95 19.82
CA PRO A 142 -17.39 15.96 20.86
C PRO A 142 -16.29 14.91 20.66
#